data_AF-A0A1Q9SEB7-F1
#
_entry.id   AF-A0A1Q9SEB7-F1
#
_cell.length_a   1.000
_cell.length_b   1.000
_cell.length_c   1.000
_cell.angle_alpha   90.00
_cell.angle_beta   90.00
_cell.angle_gamma   90.00
#
_symmetry.space_group_name_H-M   'P 1'
#
loop_
_entity.id
_entity.type
_entity.pdbx_description
1 polymer ?
#
loop_
_entity_poly.entity_id
_entity_poly.type
_entity_poly.pdbx_seq_one_letter_code
_entity_poly.pdbx_strand_id
1 'polypeptide(L)'
;MATTTHSTVIAALRAVGVAEDAYGPTLNTARSPRDVDVLGARLAEEIRAVAAPTALVVWDTSDEAVLAHVVARSLDVGVLRAFEVEGILGLDPDIADGTPVALLATQWGERRLATLRTLVENRGGRTVAVAAALGSPALSAVPDVPAVSLAGADEATDVPS
;
A
#
# COMPACT_ATOMS: atom_id res chain seq x y z
N MET A 1 -20.48 -7.98 13.84
CA MET A 1 -19.81 -8.51 12.63
C MET A 1 -18.44 -7.88 12.37
N ALA A 2 -18.16 -6.62 12.75
CA ALA A 2 -16.85 -5.98 12.56
C ALA A 2 -15.65 -6.69 13.23
N THR A 3 -15.87 -7.32 14.40
CA THR A 3 -14.81 -7.97 15.19
C THR A 3 -14.21 -9.20 14.49
N THR A 4 -15.00 -9.93 13.70
CA THR A 4 -14.55 -11.13 12.98
C THR A 4 -13.65 -10.76 11.79
N THR A 5 -13.98 -9.68 11.09
CA THR A 5 -13.20 -9.18 9.95
C THR A 5 -11.83 -8.67 10.39
N HIS A 6 -11.77 -7.86 11.46
CA HIS A 6 -10.49 -7.38 11.99
C HIS A 6 -9.61 -8.52 12.49
N SER A 7 -10.19 -9.51 13.20
CA SER A 7 -9.47 -10.73 13.61
C SER A 7 -8.88 -11.53 12.44
N THR A 8 -9.60 -11.61 11.32
CA THR A 8 -9.14 -12.32 10.11
C THR A 8 -7.94 -11.59 9.46
N VAL A 9 -7.98 -10.26 9.43
CA VAL A 9 -6.89 -9.42 8.91
C VAL A 9 -5.63 -9.55 9.76
N ILE A 10 -5.74 -9.51 11.09
CA ILE A 10 -4.60 -9.69 11.99
C ILE A 10 -4.02 -11.10 11.84
N ALA A 11 -4.86 -12.14 11.71
CA ALA A 11 -4.39 -13.50 11.47
C ALA A 11 -3.62 -13.62 10.15
N ALA A 12 -4.12 -13.00 9.08
CA ALA A 12 -3.45 -12.96 7.78
C ALA A 12 -2.12 -12.21 7.84
N LEU A 13 -2.06 -11.04 8.51
CA LEU A 13 -0.82 -10.30 8.73
C LEU A 13 0.23 -11.13 9.45
N ARG A 14 -0.16 -11.87 10.50
CA ARG A 14 0.75 -12.77 11.23
C ARG A 14 1.23 -13.95 10.39
N ALA A 15 0.36 -14.52 9.55
CA ALA A 15 0.69 -15.65 8.69
C ALA A 15 1.70 -15.27 7.59
N VAL A 16 1.50 -14.09 6.97
CA VAL A 16 2.45 -13.51 6.01
C VAL A 16 3.74 -13.08 6.73
N GLY A 17 3.60 -12.52 7.93
CA GLY A 17 4.72 -12.03 8.75
C GLY A 17 5.36 -10.77 8.19
N VAL A 18 6.15 -10.12 9.05
CA VAL A 18 6.92 -8.92 8.71
C VAL A 18 8.39 -9.30 8.51
N ALA A 19 9.01 -8.75 7.47
CA ALA A 19 10.43 -8.82 7.18
C ALA A 19 10.99 -7.39 7.06
N GLU A 20 12.30 -7.24 6.92
CA GLU A 20 12.93 -5.96 6.56
C GLU A 20 13.38 -6.00 5.11
N ASP A 21 13.17 -4.91 4.38
CA ASP A 21 13.80 -4.64 3.09
C ASP A 21 14.62 -3.34 3.14
N ALA A 22 15.15 -2.92 1.97
CA ALA A 22 15.96 -1.70 1.87
C ALA A 22 15.20 -0.40 2.23
N TYR A 23 13.88 -0.45 2.36
CA TYR A 23 12.98 0.67 2.57
C TYR A 23 12.19 0.59 3.89
N GLY A 24 12.42 -0.46 4.68
CA GLY A 24 11.87 -0.64 6.03
C GLY A 24 11.12 -1.96 6.20
N PRO A 25 10.19 -2.03 7.16
CA PRO A 25 9.37 -3.21 7.36
C PRO A 25 8.48 -3.49 6.15
N THR A 26 8.51 -4.73 5.68
CA THR A 26 7.72 -5.23 4.57
C THR A 26 6.99 -6.51 4.95
N LEU A 27 5.99 -6.90 4.17
CA LEU A 27 5.29 -8.17 4.36
C LEU A 27 6.01 -9.25 3.56
N ASN A 28 6.27 -10.42 4.14
CA ASN A 28 6.86 -11.52 3.38
C ASN A 28 5.78 -12.25 2.55
N THR A 29 5.44 -11.67 1.41
CA THR A 29 4.31 -12.10 0.58
C THR A 29 4.46 -13.53 0.05
N ALA A 30 5.69 -14.06 0.00
CA ALA A 30 5.99 -15.42 -0.41
C ALA A 30 5.56 -16.48 0.62
N ARG A 31 5.38 -16.13 1.91
CA ARG A 31 5.04 -17.12 2.95
C ARG A 31 3.63 -17.66 2.82
N SER A 32 2.67 -16.82 2.45
CA SER A 32 1.28 -17.25 2.28
C SER A 32 0.56 -16.38 1.25
N PRO A 33 0.57 -16.78 -0.04
CA PRO A 33 -0.17 -16.07 -1.09
C PRO A 33 -1.67 -15.94 -0.79
N ARG A 34 -2.26 -16.96 -0.15
CA ARG A 34 -3.67 -16.94 0.27
C ARG A 34 -3.95 -15.83 1.28
N ASP A 35 -3.06 -15.60 2.23
CA ASP A 35 -3.25 -14.54 3.22
C ASP A 35 -2.99 -13.16 2.61
N VAL A 36 -2.09 -13.06 1.63
CA VAL A 36 -1.93 -11.83 0.82
C VAL A 36 -3.22 -11.49 0.06
N ASP A 37 -3.93 -12.49 -0.49
CA ASP A 37 -5.25 -12.28 -1.11
C ASP A 37 -6.27 -11.67 -0.13
N VAL A 38 -6.28 -12.14 1.12
CA VAL A 38 -7.15 -11.60 2.18
C VAL A 38 -6.80 -10.15 2.49
N LEU A 39 -5.50 -9.85 2.67
CA LEU A 39 -5.04 -8.49 2.95
C LEU A 39 -5.35 -7.55 1.79
N GLY A 40 -5.09 -7.97 0.56
CA GLY A 40 -5.31 -7.15 -0.63
C GLY A 40 -6.80 -6.87 -0.88
N ALA A 41 -7.66 -7.87 -0.71
CA ALA A 41 -9.11 -7.69 -0.79
C ALA A 41 -9.60 -6.69 0.26
N ARG A 42 -9.10 -6.78 1.50
CA ARG A 42 -9.50 -5.85 2.54
C ARG A 42 -9.00 -4.43 2.27
N LEU A 43 -7.75 -4.26 1.85
CA LEU A 43 -7.21 -2.94 1.47
C LEU A 43 -8.04 -2.31 0.35
N ALA A 44 -8.43 -3.09 -0.65
CA ALA A 44 -9.29 -2.62 -1.73
C ALA A 44 -10.67 -2.15 -1.23
N GLU A 45 -11.29 -2.87 -0.28
CA GLU A 45 -12.54 -2.44 0.35
C GLU A 45 -12.38 -1.10 1.08
N GLU A 46 -11.34 -0.95 1.89
CA GLU A 46 -11.09 0.27 2.66
C GLU A 46 -10.77 1.46 1.74
N ILE A 47 -9.97 1.25 0.70
CA ILE A 47 -9.68 2.28 -0.32
C ILE A 47 -10.98 2.71 -1.01
N ARG A 48 -11.80 1.74 -1.45
CA ARG A 48 -13.08 2.03 -2.13
C ARG A 48 -14.07 2.79 -1.25
N ALA A 49 -14.02 2.57 0.07
CA ALA A 49 -14.88 3.27 1.01
C ALA A 49 -14.57 4.77 1.12
N VAL A 50 -13.33 5.19 0.80
CA VAL A 50 -12.87 6.58 0.99
C VAL A 50 -12.52 7.30 -0.32
N ALA A 51 -12.24 6.55 -1.39
CA ALA A 51 -11.82 7.11 -2.67
C ALA A 51 -12.19 6.20 -3.86
N ALA A 52 -12.14 6.77 -5.06
CA ALA A 52 -12.32 6.07 -6.32
C ALA A 52 -11.08 6.26 -7.21
N PRO A 53 -9.95 5.61 -6.89
CA PRO A 53 -8.76 5.67 -7.75
C PRO A 53 -9.02 4.94 -9.08
N THR A 54 -8.29 5.34 -10.12
CA THR A 54 -8.27 4.68 -11.43
C THR A 54 -6.97 3.91 -11.69
N ALA A 55 -5.97 4.12 -10.84
CA ALA A 55 -4.75 3.32 -10.77
C ALA A 55 -4.18 3.31 -9.35
N LEU A 56 -3.38 2.30 -9.04
CA LEU A 56 -2.51 2.27 -7.88
C LEU A 56 -1.10 2.71 -8.26
N VAL A 57 -0.41 3.39 -7.34
CA VAL A 57 1.02 3.64 -7.48
C VAL A 57 1.75 3.00 -6.30
N VAL A 58 2.80 2.25 -6.60
CA VAL A 58 3.61 1.51 -5.63
C VAL A 58 5.08 1.63 -5.99
N TRP A 59 6.00 1.49 -5.05
CA TRP A 59 7.41 1.33 -5.42
C TRP A 59 7.66 -0.08 -5.96
N ASP A 60 8.61 -0.20 -6.89
CA ASP A 60 8.95 -1.46 -7.54
C ASP A 60 9.84 -2.35 -6.64
N THR A 61 9.29 -2.79 -5.52
CA THR A 61 9.87 -3.86 -4.69
C THR A 61 9.04 -5.13 -4.85
N SER A 62 9.68 -6.30 -4.70
CA SER A 62 9.01 -7.59 -4.93
C SER A 62 7.74 -7.77 -4.11
N ASP A 63 7.79 -7.51 -2.79
CA ASP A 63 6.66 -7.70 -1.90
C ASP A 63 5.55 -6.66 -2.12
N GLU A 64 5.92 -5.41 -2.36
CA GLU A 64 4.93 -4.36 -2.63
C GLU A 64 4.26 -4.57 -4.00
N ALA A 65 4.99 -5.04 -5.01
CA ALA A 65 4.43 -5.38 -6.31
C ALA A 65 3.40 -6.51 -6.22
N VAL A 66 3.64 -7.53 -5.40
CA VAL A 66 2.68 -8.62 -5.16
C VAL A 66 1.43 -8.10 -4.44
N LEU A 67 1.60 -7.33 -3.37
CA LEU A 67 0.47 -6.74 -2.66
C LEU A 67 -0.35 -5.82 -3.58
N ALA A 68 0.32 -4.95 -4.34
CA ALA A 68 -0.32 -4.03 -5.29
C ALA A 68 -1.09 -4.77 -6.38
N HIS A 69 -0.56 -5.88 -6.90
CA HIS A 69 -1.26 -6.69 -7.88
C HIS A 69 -2.61 -7.20 -7.33
N VAL A 70 -2.61 -7.74 -6.10
CA VAL A 70 -3.83 -8.25 -5.48
C VAL A 70 -4.84 -7.13 -5.21
N VAL A 71 -4.38 -6.00 -4.64
CA VAL A 71 -5.26 -4.85 -4.35
C VAL A 71 -5.84 -4.28 -5.65
N ALA A 72 -5.02 -4.11 -6.68
CA ALA A 72 -5.44 -3.59 -7.98
C ALA A 72 -6.47 -4.49 -8.66
N ARG A 73 -6.26 -5.81 -8.61
CA ARG A 73 -7.25 -6.79 -9.10
C ARG A 73 -8.58 -6.66 -8.36
N SER A 74 -8.55 -6.49 -7.04
CA SER A 74 -9.77 -6.32 -6.23
C SER A 74 -10.44 -4.96 -6.44
N LEU A 75 -9.71 -3.93 -6.87
CA LEU A 75 -10.22 -2.61 -7.22
C LEU A 75 -10.66 -2.48 -8.68
N ASP A 76 -10.27 -3.43 -9.54
CA ASP A 76 -10.41 -3.38 -11.00
C ASP A 76 -9.70 -2.16 -11.64
N VAL A 77 -8.43 -1.94 -11.22
CA VAL A 77 -7.59 -0.83 -11.70
C VAL A 77 -6.20 -1.31 -12.11
N GLY A 78 -5.44 -0.46 -12.81
CA GLY A 78 -4.03 -0.71 -13.15
C GLY A 78 -3.06 -0.44 -11.99
N VAL A 79 -1.82 -0.90 -12.13
CA VAL A 79 -0.70 -0.58 -11.24
C VAL A 79 0.36 0.20 -12.02
N LEU A 80 0.77 1.34 -11.49
CA LEU A 80 1.93 2.11 -11.92
C LEU A 80 3.06 1.86 -10.92
N ARG A 81 4.25 1.53 -11.42
CA ARG A 81 5.40 1.21 -10.58
C ARG A 81 6.38 2.36 -10.56
N ALA A 82 6.67 2.85 -9.37
CA ALA A 82 7.72 3.83 -9.15
C ALA A 82 9.07 3.13 -8.99
N PHE A 83 10.06 3.59 -9.74
CA PHE A 83 11.40 3.04 -9.72
C PHE A 83 12.44 4.16 -9.60
N GLU A 84 13.62 3.81 -9.12
CA GLU A 84 14.80 4.67 -9.10
C GLU A 84 15.93 3.97 -9.85
N VAL A 85 16.45 4.62 -10.89
CA VAL A 85 17.62 4.15 -11.65
C VAL A 85 18.61 5.30 -11.75
N GLU A 86 19.81 5.11 -11.22
CA GLU A 86 20.88 6.13 -11.23
C GLU A 86 20.46 7.49 -10.65
N GLY A 87 19.62 7.47 -9.60
CA GLY A 87 19.09 8.67 -8.95
C GLY A 87 17.94 9.36 -9.70
N ILE A 88 17.47 8.77 -10.81
CA ILE A 88 16.32 9.25 -11.57
C ILE A 88 15.08 8.46 -11.15
N LEU A 89 14.05 9.20 -10.72
CA LEU A 89 12.74 8.64 -10.36
C LEU A 89 11.79 8.59 -11.56
N GLY A 90 11.13 7.46 -11.74
CA GLY A 90 10.18 7.23 -12.83
C GLY A 90 8.93 6.47 -12.41
N LEU A 91 7.93 6.48 -13.30
CA LEU A 91 6.73 5.65 -13.24
C LEU A 91 6.64 4.81 -14.51
N ASP A 92 6.22 3.55 -14.38
CA ASP A 92 5.90 2.68 -15.52
C ASP A 92 4.58 1.93 -15.27
N PRO A 93 3.57 2.06 -16.17
CA PRO A 93 3.53 2.99 -17.30
C PRO A 93 3.47 4.45 -16.84
N ASP A 94 3.65 5.39 -17.78
CA ASP A 94 3.40 6.80 -17.53
C ASP A 94 1.93 7.03 -17.15
N ILE A 95 1.71 8.07 -16.35
CA ILE A 95 0.39 8.48 -15.86
C ILE A 95 -0.20 9.54 -16.77
N ALA A 96 -1.49 9.44 -17.09
CA ALA A 96 -2.18 10.49 -17.83
C ALA A 96 -2.51 11.68 -16.91
N ASP A 97 -2.53 12.89 -17.48
CA ASP A 97 -2.87 14.10 -16.74
C ASP A 97 -4.24 14.00 -16.02
N GLY A 98 -4.27 14.38 -14.76
CA GLY A 98 -5.43 14.37 -13.89
C GLY A 98 -5.83 12.99 -13.35
N THR A 99 -5.10 11.91 -13.68
CA THR A 99 -5.44 10.54 -13.27
C THR A 99 -5.50 10.44 -11.74
N PRO A 100 -6.66 10.09 -11.15
CA PRO A 100 -6.77 9.87 -9.72
C PRO A 100 -6.10 8.54 -9.34
N VAL A 101 -5.14 8.60 -8.43
CA VAL A 101 -4.39 7.42 -7.97
C VAL A 101 -4.41 7.24 -6.47
N ALA A 102 -4.39 6.00 -6.02
CA ALA A 102 -4.11 5.67 -4.64
C ALA A 102 -2.66 5.19 -4.51
N LEU A 103 -1.92 5.74 -3.55
CA LEU A 103 -0.58 5.26 -3.25
C LEU A 103 -0.69 4.05 -2.32
N LEU A 104 0.11 3.02 -2.58
CA LEU A 104 0.13 1.79 -1.78
C LEU A 104 1.55 1.43 -1.34
N ALA A 105 1.69 0.95 -0.10
CA ALA A 105 2.89 0.32 0.41
C ALA A 105 2.55 -0.78 1.41
N THR A 106 3.55 -1.56 1.83
CA THR A 106 3.44 -2.40 3.02
C THR A 106 3.42 -1.53 4.28
N GLN A 107 4.32 -0.56 4.37
CA GLN A 107 4.35 0.50 5.37
C GLN A 107 4.95 1.78 4.77
N TRP A 108 4.54 2.95 5.26
CA TRP A 108 5.11 4.23 4.82
C TRP A 108 6.19 4.76 5.77
N GLY A 109 7.30 5.21 5.18
CA GLY A 109 8.20 6.20 5.78
C GLY A 109 7.91 7.59 5.22
N GLU A 110 8.09 8.64 6.03
CA GLU A 110 7.75 10.03 5.68
C GLU A 110 8.37 10.47 4.35
N ARG A 111 9.69 10.27 4.20
CA ARG A 111 10.42 10.65 2.98
C ARG A 111 9.89 9.89 1.76
N ARG A 112 9.68 8.58 1.87
CA ARG A 112 9.25 7.72 0.76
C ARG A 112 7.85 8.09 0.28
N LEU A 113 6.94 8.38 1.22
CA LEU A 113 5.60 8.86 0.91
C LEU A 113 5.63 10.24 0.25
N ALA A 114 6.36 11.21 0.82
CA ALA A 114 6.51 12.54 0.26
C ALA A 114 7.10 12.51 -1.16
N THR A 115 8.17 11.73 -1.37
CA THR A 115 8.79 11.54 -2.68
C THR A 115 7.82 10.97 -3.70
N LEU A 116 7.06 9.93 -3.35
CA LEU A 116 6.12 9.32 -4.29
C LEU A 116 4.97 10.25 -4.65
N ARG A 117 4.45 11.00 -3.66
CA ARG A 117 3.43 12.03 -3.90
C ARG A 117 3.93 13.10 -4.88
N THR A 118 5.11 13.66 -4.63
CA THR A 118 5.73 14.64 -5.52
C THR A 118 5.98 14.07 -6.93
N LEU A 119 6.40 12.81 -7.03
CA LEU A 119 6.57 12.14 -8.33
C LEU A 119 5.24 12.06 -9.08
N VAL A 120 4.17 11.61 -8.44
CA VAL A 120 2.83 11.53 -9.04
C VAL A 120 2.33 12.89 -9.50
N GLU A 121 2.45 13.91 -8.65
CA GLU A 121 2.04 15.28 -8.97
C GLU A 121 2.83 15.84 -10.16
N ASN A 122 4.16 15.67 -10.17
CA ASN A 122 5.02 16.13 -11.26
C ASN A 122 4.77 15.41 -12.59
N ARG A 123 4.20 14.20 -12.54
CA ARG A 123 3.83 13.42 -13.74
C ARG A 123 2.39 13.69 -14.19
N GLY A 124 1.69 14.63 -13.55
CA GLY A 124 0.31 15.00 -13.91
C GLY A 124 -0.75 14.18 -13.18
N GLY A 125 -0.38 13.24 -12.33
CA GLY A 125 -1.33 12.47 -11.51
C GLY A 125 -1.88 13.27 -10.33
N ARG A 126 -2.97 12.74 -9.74
CA ARG A 126 -3.58 13.30 -8.54
C ARG A 126 -3.76 12.21 -7.49
N THR A 127 -3.05 12.35 -6.38
CA THR A 127 -3.23 11.45 -5.23
C THR A 127 -4.63 11.66 -4.64
N VAL A 128 -5.42 10.59 -4.55
CA VAL A 128 -6.79 10.61 -3.95
C VAL A 128 -6.91 9.78 -2.69
N ALA A 129 -5.93 8.93 -2.39
CA ALA A 129 -5.81 8.19 -1.14
C ALA A 129 -4.37 7.71 -0.96
N VAL A 130 -4.00 7.44 0.30
CA VAL A 130 -2.76 6.74 0.66
C VAL A 130 -3.14 5.53 1.50
N ALA A 131 -2.63 4.36 1.16
CA ALA A 131 -2.93 3.11 1.84
C ALA A 131 -1.66 2.36 2.22
N ALA A 132 -1.69 1.65 3.34
CA ALA A 132 -0.67 0.66 3.67
C ALA A 132 -1.25 -0.55 4.37
N ALA A 133 -0.55 -1.69 4.32
CA ALA A 133 -0.93 -2.82 5.16
C ALA A 133 -0.71 -2.51 6.65
N LEU A 134 0.42 -1.88 6.99
CA LEU A 134 0.81 -1.51 8.34
C LEU A 134 0.70 0.00 8.55
N GLY A 135 0.11 0.38 9.68
CA GLY A 135 0.05 1.76 10.14
C GLY A 135 1.44 2.34 10.37
N SER A 136 1.56 3.65 10.20
CA SER A 136 2.79 4.40 10.45
C SER A 136 2.48 5.87 10.79
N PRO A 137 3.37 6.57 11.49
CA PRO A 137 3.24 8.02 11.69
C PRO A 137 3.15 8.79 10.37
N ALA A 138 3.83 8.30 9.31
CA ALA A 138 3.81 8.91 7.99
C ALA A 138 2.41 8.96 7.35
N LEU A 139 1.55 7.97 7.60
CA LEU A 139 0.16 7.99 7.12
C LEU A 139 -0.64 9.12 7.77
N SER A 140 -0.45 9.32 9.08
CA SER A 140 -1.14 10.38 9.83
C SER A 140 -0.63 11.79 9.47
N ALA A 141 0.55 11.91 8.88
CA ALA A 141 1.16 13.17 8.47
C ALA A 141 0.61 13.72 7.13
N VAL A 142 -0.34 13.01 6.50
CA VAL A 142 -0.95 13.38 5.22
C VAL A 142 -2.43 13.71 5.41
N PRO A 143 -2.76 14.93 5.90
CA PRO A 143 -4.14 15.29 6.26
C PRO A 143 -5.01 15.68 5.05
N ASP A 144 -4.41 15.89 3.87
CA ASP A 144 -5.08 16.44 2.69
C ASP A 144 -5.72 15.37 1.80
N VAL A 145 -5.44 14.08 2.05
CA VAL A 145 -6.09 12.94 1.39
C VAL A 145 -6.41 11.84 2.40
N PRO A 146 -7.44 11.00 2.18
CA PRO A 146 -7.73 9.86 3.03
C PRO A 146 -6.53 8.91 3.20
N ALA A 147 -6.25 8.54 4.44
CA ALA A 147 -5.23 7.55 4.81
C ALA A 147 -5.89 6.25 5.30
N VAL A 148 -5.42 5.11 4.80
CA VAL A 148 -5.95 3.77 5.12
C VAL A 148 -4.83 2.87 5.64
N SER A 149 -5.10 2.13 6.70
CA SER A 149 -4.24 1.01 7.16
C SER A 149 -5.05 -0.16 7.67
N LEU A 150 -4.56 -1.39 7.52
CA LEU A 150 -5.25 -2.59 8.00
C LEU A 150 -5.07 -2.84 9.50
N ALA A 151 -3.88 -2.53 10.04
CA ALA A 151 -3.53 -2.72 11.43
C ALA A 151 -2.41 -1.76 11.86
N GLY A 152 -2.23 -1.57 13.16
CA GLY A 152 -1.01 -0.95 13.71
C GLY A 152 0.22 -1.84 13.48
N ALA A 153 1.41 -1.25 13.39
CA ALA A 153 2.65 -2.03 13.27
C ALA A 153 2.84 -3.00 14.45
N ASP A 154 2.52 -2.55 15.66
CA ASP A 154 2.65 -3.34 16.89
C ASP A 154 1.70 -4.56 16.91
N GLU A 155 0.48 -4.40 16.39
CA GLU A 155 -0.54 -5.47 16.35
C GLU A 155 -0.16 -6.63 15.43
N ALA A 156 0.60 -6.33 14.37
CA ALA A 156 1.09 -7.31 13.40
C ALA A 156 2.24 -8.16 13.94
N THR A 157 3.02 -7.63 14.90
CA THR A 157 4.18 -8.30 15.49
C THR A 157 3.89 -9.00 16.81
N ASP A 158 2.78 -8.68 17.48
CA ASP A 158 2.47 -9.22 18.80
C ASP A 158 2.11 -10.71 18.71
N VAL A 159 2.96 -11.56 19.30
CA VAL A 159 2.69 -12.99 19.48
C VAL A 159 1.95 -13.13 20.81
N PRO A 160 0.71 -13.65 20.83
CA PRO A 160 0.05 -13.90 22.10
C PRO A 160 0.92 -14.85 22.92
N SER A 161 1.34 -14.39 24.10
CA SER A 161 2.11 -15.15 25.08
C SER A 161 1.34 -16.37 25.59
#